data_AF-A0A7W8QM12-F1
#
_entry.id   AF-A0A7W8QM12-F1
#
_cell.length_a   1.000
_cell.length_b   1.000
_cell.length_c   1.000
_cell.angle_alpha   90.00
_cell.angle_beta   90.00
_cell.angle_gamma   90.00
#
_symmetry.space_group_name_H-M   'P 1'
#
loop_
_entity.id
_entity.type
_entity.pdbx_description
1 polymer ?
#
loop_
_entity_poly.entity_id
_entity_poly.type
_entity_poly.pdbx_seq_one_letter_code
_entity_poly.pdbx_strand_id
1 'polypeptide(L)'
;MSPEMTDESGPHLSIVRGDASPEEIAALVAVVTARVRAARAADGAAAAGQRPDSAWRRSARAPRRIAEPGPGAWRRSLHPG
;
A
#
# COMPACT_ATOMS: atom_id res chain seq x y z
N MET A 1 -27.83 27.73 14.78
CA MET A 1 -27.24 27.57 13.43
C MET A 1 -26.06 26.63 13.59
N SER A 2 -26.34 25.33 13.60
CA SER A 2 -25.32 24.29 13.84
C SER A 2 -24.48 24.11 12.58
N PRO A 3 -23.15 23.90 12.69
CA PRO A 3 -22.32 23.64 11.53
C PRO A 3 -22.69 22.28 10.95
N GLU A 4 -23.15 22.31 9.70
CA GLU A 4 -23.24 21.15 8.84
C GLU A 4 -21.81 20.65 8.62
N MET A 5 -21.41 19.65 9.40
CA MET A 5 -20.16 18.92 9.22
C MET A 5 -20.32 18.10 7.93
N THR A 6 -20.10 18.71 6.78
CA THR A 6 -19.87 17.96 5.56
C THR A 6 -18.70 17.04 5.84
N ASP A 7 -18.92 15.73 5.68
CA ASP A 7 -17.84 14.76 5.73
C ASP A 7 -16.95 15.02 4.50
N GLU A 8 -16.00 15.95 4.64
CA GLU A 8 -14.93 16.27 3.67
C GLU A 8 -13.95 15.09 3.48
N SER A 9 -14.30 13.89 3.97
CA SER A 9 -13.61 12.66 3.65
C SER A 9 -14.04 12.24 2.25
N GLY A 10 -13.20 12.56 1.26
CA GLY A 10 -13.35 12.04 -0.10
C GLY A 10 -13.54 10.50 -0.12
N PRO A 11 -13.98 9.94 -1.25
CA PRO A 11 -14.31 8.53 -1.35
C PRO A 11 -13.17 7.65 -0.83
N HIS A 12 -13.49 6.76 0.12
CA HIS A 12 -12.51 5.86 0.76
C HIS A 12 -11.85 4.91 -0.25
N LEU A 13 -12.52 4.62 -1.37
CA LEU A 13 -12.03 3.86 -2.51
C LEU A 13 -12.56 4.50 -3.79
N SER A 14 -11.70 4.64 -4.80
CA SER A 14 -12.08 5.14 -6.12
C SER A 14 -11.57 4.22 -7.23
N ILE A 15 -12.42 4.02 -8.24
CA ILE A 15 -12.05 3.31 -9.47
C ILE A 15 -11.46 4.34 -10.42
N VAL A 16 -10.16 4.26 -10.67
CA VAL A 16 -9.45 5.23 -11.53
C VAL A 16 -9.60 4.88 -13.02
N ARG A 17 -9.88 3.62 -13.35
CA ARG A 17 -9.99 3.13 -14.73
C ARG A 17 -10.95 1.95 -14.83
N GLY A 18 -11.79 1.96 -15.86
CA GLY A 18 -12.78 0.91 -16.14
C GLY A 18 -14.12 1.17 -15.44
N ASP A 19 -15.14 0.44 -15.87
CA ASP A 19 -16.44 0.36 -15.21
C ASP A 19 -16.50 -1.00 -14.51
N ALA A 20 -16.54 -1.01 -13.18
CA ALA A 20 -16.54 -2.25 -12.41
C ALA A 20 -17.99 -2.69 -12.20
N SER A 21 -18.27 -3.98 -12.42
CA SER A 21 -19.60 -4.50 -12.16
C SER A 21 -19.91 -4.48 -10.65
N PRO A 22 -21.20 -4.47 -10.26
CA PRO A 22 -21.59 -4.56 -8.85
C PRO A 22 -21.00 -5.76 -8.13
N GLU A 23 -20.86 -6.90 -8.83
CA GLU A 23 -20.26 -8.13 -8.32
C GLU A 23 -18.77 -7.96 -8.05
N GLU A 24 -18.05 -7.27 -8.94
CA GLU A 24 -16.62 -6.95 -8.76
C GLU A 24 -16.41 -5.98 -7.60
N ILE A 25 -17.28 -4.98 -7.45
CA ILE A 25 -17.26 -4.06 -6.30
C ILE A 25 -17.47 -4.84 -5.00
N ALA A 26 -18.46 -5.74 -4.97
CA ALA A 26 -18.71 -6.59 -3.80
C ALA A 26 -17.50 -7.48 -3.48
N ALA A 27 -16.86 -8.07 -4.49
CA ALA A 27 -15.65 -8.87 -4.31
C ALA A 27 -14.49 -8.04 -3.74
N LEU A 28 -14.26 -6.83 -4.26
CA LEU A 28 -13.24 -5.91 -3.77
C LEU A 28 -13.47 -5.55 -2.30
N VAL A 29 -14.70 -5.15 -1.94
CA VAL A 29 -15.07 -4.81 -0.56
C VAL A 29 -14.89 -6.02 0.36
N ALA A 30 -15.28 -7.21 -0.07
CA ALA A 30 -15.11 -8.44 0.70
C ALA A 30 -13.63 -8.74 0.99
N VAL A 31 -12.77 -8.61 -0.02
CA VAL A 31 -11.32 -8.82 0.12
C VAL A 31 -10.69 -7.79 1.05
N VAL A 32 -10.98 -6.50 0.87
CA VAL A 32 -10.46 -5.43 1.74
C VAL A 32 -10.90 -5.65 3.18
N THR A 33 -12.18 -5.99 3.41
CA THR A 33 -12.72 -6.26 4.73
C THR A 33 -12.05 -7.49 5.37
N ALA A 34 -11.90 -8.58 4.63
CA ALA A 34 -11.21 -9.78 5.10
C ALA A 34 -9.75 -9.49 5.48
N ARG A 35 -9.05 -8.69 4.65
CA ARG A 35 -7.67 -8.27 4.91
C ARG A 35 -7.55 -7.46 6.20
N VAL A 36 -8.48 -6.53 6.42
CA VAL A 36 -8.52 -5.70 7.64
C VAL A 36 -8.82 -6.54 8.87
N ARG A 37 -9.77 -7.48 8.79
CA ARG A 37 -10.07 -8.43 9.89
C ARG A 37 -8.85 -9.30 10.22
N ALA A 38 -8.17 -9.84 9.21
CA ALA A 38 -6.95 -10.61 9.40
C ALA A 38 -5.80 -9.76 9.99
N ALA A 39 -5.69 -8.49 9.58
CA ALA A 39 -4.70 -7.58 10.16
C ALA A 39 -4.95 -7.34 11.64
N ARG A 40 -6.21 -7.07 12.05
CA ARG A 40 -6.61 -6.88 13.45
C ARG A 40 -6.41 -8.14 14.29
N ALA A 41 -6.75 -9.31 13.75
CA ALA A 41 -6.49 -10.58 14.42
C ALA A 41 -4.98 -10.81 14.63
N ALA A 42 -4.17 -10.49 13.62
CA ALA A 42 -2.72 -10.56 13.71
C ALA A 42 -2.12 -9.51 14.66
N ASP A 43 -2.71 -8.32 14.81
CA ASP A 43 -2.26 -7.32 15.79
C ASP A 43 -2.53 -7.79 17.22
N GLY A 44 -3.67 -8.45 17.46
CA GLY A 44 -3.94 -9.15 18.73
C GLY A 44 -2.88 -10.22 19.05
N ALA A 45 -2.36 -10.92 18.04
CA ALA A 45 -1.27 -11.87 18.20
C ALA A 45 0.12 -11.20 18.31
N ALA A 46 0.35 -10.07 17.64
CA ALA A 46 1.61 -9.33 17.64
C ALA A 46 1.87 -8.55 18.94
N ALA A 47 0.86 -8.35 19.79
CA ALA A 47 1.08 -7.93 21.17
C ALA A 47 2.02 -8.90 21.94
N ALA A 48 2.20 -10.15 21.45
CA ALA A 48 3.13 -11.13 21.97
C ALA A 48 4.50 -11.18 21.26
N GLY A 49 4.76 -10.34 20.24
CA GLY A 49 6.05 -10.32 19.53
C GLY A 49 6.12 -9.38 18.33
N GLN A 50 7.28 -8.74 18.12
CA GLN A 50 7.54 -7.76 17.08
C GLN A 50 7.18 -8.27 15.67
N ARG A 51 6.21 -7.60 15.03
CA ARG A 51 5.76 -7.90 13.67
C ARG A 51 6.85 -7.52 12.65
N PRO A 52 7.29 -8.43 11.78
CA PRO A 52 8.25 -8.08 10.73
C PRO A 52 7.63 -7.07 9.76
N ASP A 53 8.37 -6.00 9.45
CA ASP A 53 7.93 -4.93 8.52
C ASP A 53 7.63 -5.55 7.14
N SER A 54 6.45 -5.28 6.57
CA SER A 54 6.05 -5.92 5.30
C SER A 54 6.96 -5.46 4.15
N ALA A 55 7.18 -6.32 3.16
CA ALA A 55 8.00 -5.95 1.99
C ALA A 55 7.47 -4.68 1.28
N TRP A 56 6.14 -4.51 1.24
CA TRP A 56 5.47 -3.35 0.67
C TRP A 56 5.69 -2.06 1.49
N ARG A 57 5.74 -2.18 2.82
CA ARG A 57 6.03 -1.06 3.72
C ARG A 57 7.51 -0.68 3.68
N ARG A 58 8.40 -1.64 3.43
CA ARG A 58 9.82 -1.39 3.13
C ARG A 58 10.02 -0.67 1.80
N SER A 59 9.24 -0.99 0.76
CA SER A 59 9.34 -0.33 -0.56
C SER A 59 8.75 1.08 -0.58
N ALA A 60 7.86 1.41 0.35
CA ALA A 60 7.31 2.77 0.49
C ALA A 60 8.32 3.77 1.10
N ARG A 61 9.49 3.32 1.58
CA ARG A 61 10.56 4.21 2.05
C ARG A 61 11.21 4.90 0.86
N ALA A 62 11.71 6.12 1.10
CA ALA A 62 12.42 6.88 0.07
C ALA A 62 13.50 6.00 -0.59
N PRO A 63 13.52 5.89 -1.92
CA PRO A 63 14.53 5.10 -2.60
C PRO A 63 15.91 5.67 -2.26
N ARG A 64 16.90 4.78 -2.10
CA ARG A 64 18.30 5.21 -2.00
C ARG A 64 18.65 6.04 -3.23
N ARG A 65 19.53 7.05 -3.07
CA ARG A 65 20.02 7.89 -4.17
C ARG A 65 20.29 7.03 -5.40
N ILE A 66 19.48 7.25 -6.43
CA ILE A 66 19.67 6.64 -7.74
C ILE A 66 20.96 7.22 -8.30
N ALA A 67 21.78 6.38 -8.95
CA ALA A 67 22.98 6.86 -9.59
C ALA A 67 22.60 7.87 -10.67
N GLU A 68 23.25 9.04 -10.68
CA GLU A 68 23.06 10.03 -11.74
C GLU A 68 23.41 9.41 -13.10
N PRO A 69 22.54 9.54 -14.12
CA PRO A 69 22.85 9.08 -15.46
C PRO A 69 24.10 9.78 -15.99
N GLY A 70 25.07 9.02 -16.48
CA GLY A 70 26.29 9.59 -17.03
C GLY A 70 27.25 8.57 -17.62
N PRO A 71 28.26 9.02 -18.38
CA PRO A 71 29.30 8.15 -18.92
C PRO A 71 29.95 7.32 -17.80
N GLY A 72 29.87 5.99 -17.91
CA GLY A 72 30.43 5.07 -16.91
C GLY A 72 29.51 4.73 -15.74
N ALA A 73 28.28 5.24 -15.68
CA ALA A 73 27.31 4.92 -14.61
C ALA A 73 27.04 3.41 -14.47
N TRP A 74 27.16 2.65 -15.57
CA TRP A 74 26.97 1.20 -15.62
C TRP A 74 28.24 0.38 -15.36
N ARG A 75 29.42 1.00 -15.13
CA ARG A 75 30.67 0.25 -14.90
C ARG A 75 30.60 -0.68 -13.70
N ARG A 76 29.79 -0.35 -12.69
CA ARG A 76 29.57 -1.19 -11.49
C ARG A 76 28.55 -2.30 -11.69
N SER A 77 27.83 -2.32 -12.82
CA SER A 77 26.86 -3.38 -13.16
C SER A 77 27.53 -4.61 -13.77
N LEU A 78 28.76 -4.49 -14.26
CA LEU A 78 29.52 -5.58 -14.90
C LEU A 78 30.39 -6.38 -13.92
N HIS A 79 29.99 -6.50 -12.65
CA HIS A 79 30.74 -7.34 -11.73
C HIS A 79 30.59 -8.82 -12.14
N PRO A 80 31.68 -9.59 -12.29
CA PRO A 80 31.57 -11.04 -12.51
C PRO A 80 30.86 -11.67 -11.30
N GLY A 81 29.73 -12.32 -11.56
CA GLY A 81 29.06 -13.22 -10.62
C GLY A 81 29.32 -14.66 -10.99
#